data_AF-A0A843C8Y8-F1
#
_entry.id   AF-A0A843C8Y8-F1
#
_cell.length_a   1.000
_cell.length_b   1.000
_cell.length_c   1.000
_cell.angle_alpha   90.00
_cell.angle_beta   90.00
_cell.angle_gamma   90.00
#
_symmetry.space_group_name_H-M   'P 1'
#
loop_
_entity.id
_entity.type
_entity.pdbx_description
1 polymer ?
#
loop_
_entity_poly.entity_id
_entity_poly.type
_entity_poly.pdbx_seq_one_letter_code
_entity_poly.pdbx_strand_id
1 'polypeptide(L)'
;MRCEVCGRKIRTDPTRALIEGAILTVCFECSKHGKKITDEEFNQKSVPLKKAPVSYSIKPIKKRKIETKIEITQELVSDYPSKIRQAREKLNLSHEDLGKKINVKTSVISKLETGKISPNNKLVSKLEYGLKLKLLIPISKDDTPSVFSKSSNHALTMGDLIILNKKDGEEPTERKAS
;
A
#
# COMPACT_ATOMS: atom_id res chain seq x y z
N MET A 1 35.03 39.88 0.89
CA MET A 1 34.76 38.60 1.58
C MET A 1 35.25 38.67 3.03
N ARG A 2 34.55 38.03 3.97
CA ARG A 2 34.94 37.92 5.38
C ARG A 2 35.33 36.48 5.68
N CYS A 3 36.22 36.27 6.65
CA CYS A 3 36.60 34.94 7.10
C CYS A 3 35.49 34.35 7.97
N GLU A 4 35.08 33.12 7.69
CA GLU A 4 34.00 32.43 8.41
C GLU A 4 34.42 31.94 9.81
N VAL A 5 35.72 31.93 10.11
CA VAL A 5 36.27 31.51 11.41
C VAL A 5 36.52 32.71 12.34
N CYS A 6 37.19 33.76 11.86
CA CYS A 6 37.55 34.91 12.70
C CYS A 6 36.74 36.19 12.44
N GLY A 7 35.83 36.18 11.46
CA GLY A 7 34.96 37.32 11.11
C GLY A 7 35.65 38.52 10.45
N ARG A 8 37.00 38.56 10.43
CA ARG A 8 37.78 39.66 9.83
C ARG A 8 37.60 39.71 8.31
N LYS A 9 37.73 40.90 7.73
CA LYS A 9 37.78 41.08 6.27
C LYS A 9 39.08 40.48 5.75
N ILE A 10 38.98 39.54 4.81
CA ILE A 10 40.17 38.91 4.23
C ILE A 10 40.85 39.92 3.31
N ARG A 11 42.13 40.22 3.59
CA ARG A 11 42.97 41.11 2.77
C ARG A 11 43.80 40.35 1.73
N THR A 12 44.10 39.09 2.01
CA THR A 12 44.81 38.14 1.13
C THR A 12 43.84 37.35 0.27
N ASP A 13 44.35 36.45 -0.56
CA ASP A 13 43.52 35.49 -1.28
C ASP A 13 42.70 34.61 -0.32
N PRO A 14 41.44 34.32 -0.65
CA PRO A 14 40.59 33.45 0.15
C PRO A 14 41.09 32.02 0.03
N THR A 15 41.30 31.33 1.14
CA THR A 15 41.60 29.90 1.13
C THR A 15 40.38 29.11 1.57
N ARG A 16 40.02 28.05 0.84
CA ARG A 16 39.02 27.08 1.28
C ARG A 16 39.69 26.02 2.15
N ALA A 17 39.19 25.82 3.35
CA ALA A 17 39.74 24.85 4.29
C ALA A 17 38.63 23.98 4.90
N LEU A 18 38.92 22.69 5.09
CA LEU A 18 38.08 21.77 5.84
C LEU A 18 38.41 21.90 7.33
N ILE A 19 37.51 22.51 8.08
CA ILE A 19 37.62 22.71 9.54
C ILE A 19 36.39 22.06 10.16
N GLU A 20 36.59 21.12 11.09
CA GLU A 20 35.51 20.41 11.81
C GLU A 20 34.46 19.75 10.89
N GLY A 21 34.89 19.30 9.70
CA GLY A 21 34.03 18.62 8.72
C GLY A 21 33.23 19.55 7.80
N ALA A 22 33.33 20.87 7.98
CA ALA A 22 32.75 21.87 7.11
C ALA A 22 33.82 22.52 6.21
N ILE A 23 33.45 22.79 4.95
CA ILE A 23 34.31 23.52 4.01
C ILE A 23 34.01 25.00 4.16
N LEU A 24 34.96 25.75 4.70
CA LEU A 24 34.81 27.17 5.01
C LEU A 24 35.78 28.04 4.20
N THR A 25 35.37 29.27 3.91
CA THR A 25 36.22 30.29 3.30
C THR A 25 36.90 31.13 4.37
N VAL A 26 38.22 31.03 4.43
CA VAL A 26 39.01 31.56 5.54
C VAL A 26 40.21 32.39 5.10
N CYS A 27 40.72 33.24 5.99
CA CYS A 27 41.99 33.95 5.78
C CYS A 27 43.19 33.00 5.90
N PHE A 28 44.37 33.44 5.46
CA PHE A 28 45.61 32.67 5.54
C PHE A 28 45.90 32.14 6.95
N GLU A 29 45.65 32.94 7.99
CA GLU A 29 45.86 32.53 9.39
C GLU A 29 44.93 31.39 9.80
N CYS A 30 43.62 31.53 9.54
CA CYS A 30 42.62 30.53 9.90
C CYS A 30 42.72 29.26 9.03
N SER A 31 43.31 29.35 7.83
CA SER A 31 43.57 28.18 6.98
C SER A 31 44.53 27.16 7.59
N LYS A 32 45.27 27.54 8.64
CA LYS A 32 46.18 26.64 9.38
C LYS A 32 45.44 25.72 10.35
N HIS A 33 44.20 26.05 10.73
CA HIS A 33 43.40 25.25 11.67
C HIS A 33 42.68 24.06 10.99
N GLY A 34 42.86 23.88 9.69
CA GLY A 34 42.22 22.80 8.94
C GLY A 34 43.07 22.34 7.76
N LYS A 35 42.52 21.39 7.00
CA LYS A 35 43.15 20.94 5.76
C LYS A 35 42.77 21.89 4.63
N LYS A 36 43.76 22.55 4.01
CA LYS A 36 43.55 23.37 2.82
C LYS A 36 43.11 22.46 1.66
N ILE A 37 41.98 22.79 1.04
CA ILE A 37 41.46 22.08 -0.14
C ILE A 37 41.71 22.99 -1.33
N THR A 38 42.44 22.51 -2.33
CA THR A 38 42.56 23.18 -3.63
C THR A 38 41.30 22.96 -4.45
N ASP A 39 40.97 23.91 -5.34
CA ASP A 39 39.74 23.86 -6.14
C ASP A 39 39.62 22.57 -7.00
N GLU A 40 40.74 21.93 -7.32
CA GLU A 40 40.81 20.63 -7.99
C GLU A 40 40.23 19.48 -7.15
N GLU A 41 40.51 19.46 -5.83
CA GLU A 41 40.01 18.43 -4.90
C GLU A 41 38.52 18.64 -4.55
N PHE A 42 38.01 19.88 -4.67
CA PHE A 42 36.58 20.19 -4.50
C PHE A 42 35.76 19.66 -5.68
N ASN A 43 36.25 19.85 -6.91
CA ASN A 43 35.55 19.49 -8.13
C ASN A 43 35.46 17.96 -8.36
N GLN A 44 36.42 17.19 -7.84
CA GLN A 44 36.39 15.72 -7.90
C GLN A 44 35.32 15.10 -6.97
N LYS A 45 34.93 15.78 -5.88
CA LYS A 45 33.85 15.31 -4.99
C LYS A 45 32.46 15.78 -5.42
N SER A 46 32.39 16.79 -6.27
CA SER A 46 31.16 17.28 -6.88
C SER A 46 31.15 16.96 -8.38
N VAL A 47 31.22 15.70 -8.78
CA VAL A 47 30.93 15.35 -10.18
C VAL A 47 29.41 15.48 -10.38
N PRO A 48 28.90 16.46 -11.14
CA PRO A 48 27.56 16.37 -11.68
C PRO A 48 27.65 15.31 -12.78
N LEU A 49 26.77 14.31 -12.78
CA LEU A 49 26.62 13.41 -13.94
C LEU A 49 26.44 14.29 -15.19
N LYS A 50 27.49 14.39 -16.02
CA LYS A 50 27.44 15.09 -17.30
C LYS A 50 26.49 14.32 -18.20
N LYS A 51 25.21 14.72 -18.24
CA LYS A 51 24.35 14.40 -19.38
C LYS A 51 24.85 15.28 -20.52
N ALA A 52 25.50 14.67 -21.51
CA ALA A 52 25.85 15.32 -22.76
C ALA A 52 24.58 15.94 -23.39
N PRO A 53 24.66 17.10 -24.05
CA PRO A 53 23.54 17.65 -24.80
C PRO A 53 23.40 16.84 -26.09
N VAL A 54 22.63 15.76 -26.04
CA VAL A 54 22.22 15.08 -27.27
C VAL A 54 21.11 15.94 -27.88
N SER A 55 21.42 16.60 -28.99
CA SER A 55 20.45 17.31 -29.81
C SER A 55 19.50 16.30 -30.46
N TYR A 56 18.47 15.88 -29.74
CA TYR A 56 17.36 15.16 -30.32
C TYR A 56 16.41 16.18 -30.96
N SER A 57 16.34 16.16 -32.29
CA SER A 57 15.28 16.80 -33.04
C SER A 57 13.93 16.23 -32.57
N ILE A 58 13.18 17.02 -31.82
CA ILE A 58 11.88 16.61 -31.27
C ILE A 58 10.87 16.61 -32.41
N LYS A 59 10.62 15.44 -33.02
CA LYS A 59 9.39 15.24 -33.78
C LYS A 59 8.22 15.28 -32.78
N PRO A 60 7.13 16.02 -33.06
CA PRO A 60 5.99 16.07 -32.16
C PRO A 60 5.32 14.70 -32.11
N ILE A 61 5.66 13.93 -31.07
CA ILE A 61 4.96 12.70 -30.71
C ILE A 61 3.54 13.13 -30.32
N LYS A 62 2.56 12.75 -31.15
CA LYS A 62 1.15 12.82 -30.81
C LYS A 62 0.97 12.08 -29.49
N LYS A 63 0.73 12.83 -28.42
CA LYS A 63 0.38 12.28 -27.11
C LYS A 63 -0.93 11.52 -27.30
N ARG A 64 -0.84 10.21 -27.54
CA ARG A 64 -1.96 9.32 -27.29
C ARG A 64 -2.27 9.46 -25.81
N LYS A 65 -3.46 9.97 -25.48
CA LYS A 65 -4.00 9.91 -24.13
C LYS A 65 -4.04 8.43 -23.77
N ILE A 66 -3.11 8.00 -22.94
CA ILE A 66 -3.20 6.70 -22.28
C ILE A 66 -4.27 6.91 -21.23
N GLU A 67 -5.52 6.63 -21.59
CA GLU A 67 -6.58 6.44 -20.62
C GLU A 67 -6.18 5.21 -19.82
N THR A 68 -5.54 5.46 -18.69
CA THR A 68 -5.31 4.45 -17.66
C THR A 68 -6.68 4.11 -17.14
N LYS A 69 -7.31 3.10 -17.74
CA LYS A 69 -8.42 2.39 -17.15
C LYS A 69 -7.88 1.77 -15.87
N ILE A 70 -8.04 2.49 -14.75
CA ILE A 70 -7.81 1.97 -13.42
C ILE A 70 -8.93 0.95 -13.22
N GLU A 71 -8.69 -0.27 -13.69
CA GLU A 71 -9.49 -1.42 -13.30
C GLU A 71 -9.19 -1.67 -11.83
N ILE A 72 -10.02 -1.09 -10.97
CA ILE A 72 -10.18 -1.50 -9.57
C ILE A 72 -10.84 -2.87 -9.63
N THR A 73 -10.12 -3.90 -10.10
CA THR A 73 -10.63 -5.29 -10.24
C THR A 73 -10.22 -6.16 -9.07
N GLN A 74 -9.49 -5.59 -8.10
CA GLN A 74 -8.80 -6.32 -7.05
C GLN A 74 -8.96 -5.58 -5.72
N GLU A 75 -9.88 -6.08 -4.90
CA GLU A 75 -10.05 -5.62 -3.52
C GLU A 75 -9.26 -6.50 -2.56
N LEU A 76 -8.57 -5.86 -1.62
CA LEU A 76 -7.87 -6.56 -0.54
C LEU A 76 -8.92 -7.12 0.43
N VAL A 77 -8.83 -8.41 0.76
CA VAL A 77 -9.70 -9.01 1.78
C VAL A 77 -9.56 -8.25 3.10
N SER A 78 -10.67 -7.80 3.68
CA SER A 78 -10.72 -7.12 4.99
C SER A 78 -10.01 -7.91 6.11
N ASP A 79 -10.13 -9.23 6.10
CA ASP A 79 -9.50 -10.14 7.08
C ASP A 79 -8.12 -10.68 6.68
N TYR A 80 -7.34 -9.89 5.92
CA TYR A 80 -5.96 -10.28 5.57
C TYR A 80 -5.04 -10.56 6.79
N PRO A 81 -5.14 -9.87 7.95
CA PRO A 81 -4.23 -10.11 9.07
C PRO A 81 -4.38 -11.53 9.64
N SER A 82 -5.63 -11.94 9.86
CA SER A 82 -5.98 -13.28 10.36
C SER A 82 -5.60 -14.37 9.37
N LYS A 83 -5.81 -14.16 8.07
CA LYS A 83 -5.45 -15.12 7.02
C LYS A 83 -3.93 -15.33 6.94
N ILE A 84 -3.15 -14.26 7.02
CA ILE A 84 -1.68 -14.33 7.02
C ILE A 84 -1.19 -15.14 8.22
N ARG A 85 -1.72 -14.85 9.42
CA ARG A 85 -1.34 -15.56 10.64
C ARG A 85 -1.67 -17.06 10.55
N GLN A 86 -2.88 -17.41 10.15
CA GLN A 86 -3.30 -18.80 10.00
C GLN A 86 -2.43 -19.56 8.98
N ALA A 87 -2.08 -18.95 7.85
CA ALA A 87 -1.20 -19.61 6.89
C ALA A 87 0.24 -19.73 7.37
N ARG A 88 0.74 -18.75 8.11
CA ARG A 88 2.06 -18.83 8.74
C ARG A 88 2.11 -20.00 9.73
N GLU A 89 1.09 -20.13 10.57
CA GLU A 89 0.95 -21.22 11.55
C GLU A 89 0.79 -22.59 10.86
N LYS A 90 -0.02 -22.70 9.80
CA LYS A 90 -0.15 -23.94 9.01
C LYS A 90 1.17 -24.42 8.40
N LEU A 91 2.06 -23.48 8.07
CA LEU A 91 3.39 -23.76 7.51
C LEU A 91 4.49 -23.82 8.58
N ASN A 92 4.14 -23.68 9.87
CA ASN A 92 5.07 -23.64 11.00
C ASN A 92 6.24 -22.65 10.81
N LEU A 93 5.99 -21.51 10.15
CA LEU A 93 7.02 -20.50 9.90
C LEU A 93 7.09 -19.49 11.04
N SER A 94 8.29 -19.12 11.46
CA SER A 94 8.46 -17.93 12.32
C SER A 94 8.29 -16.63 11.51
N HIS A 95 8.12 -15.50 12.18
CA HIS A 95 8.10 -14.20 11.51
C HIS A 95 9.42 -13.92 10.77
N GLU A 96 10.54 -14.43 11.30
CA GLU A 96 11.87 -14.33 10.69
C GLU A 96 11.96 -15.15 9.40
N ASP A 97 11.47 -16.39 9.43
CA ASP A 97 11.54 -17.29 8.28
C ASP A 97 10.64 -16.83 7.15
N LEU A 98 9.42 -16.35 7.49
CA LEU A 98 8.56 -15.72 6.51
C LEU A 98 9.25 -14.49 5.92
N GLY A 99 9.83 -13.62 6.76
CA GLY A 99 10.57 -12.43 6.33
C GLY A 99 11.69 -12.73 5.34
N LYS A 100 12.51 -13.75 5.65
CA LYS A 100 13.58 -14.23 4.75
C LYS A 100 13.00 -14.74 3.42
N LYS A 101 11.90 -15.49 3.45
CA LYS A 101 11.27 -16.09 2.25
C LYS A 101 10.68 -15.07 1.30
N ILE A 102 10.01 -14.03 1.81
CA ILE A 102 9.41 -12.97 0.97
C ILE A 102 10.31 -11.73 0.80
N ASN A 103 11.51 -11.75 1.41
CA ASN A 103 12.46 -10.64 1.45
C ASN A 103 11.81 -9.35 2.00
N VAL A 104 11.21 -9.48 3.19
CA VAL A 104 10.52 -8.39 3.91
C VAL A 104 11.00 -8.40 5.37
N LYS A 105 11.16 -7.22 5.96
CA LYS A 105 11.56 -7.08 7.37
C LYS A 105 10.51 -7.72 8.30
N THR A 106 10.97 -8.38 9.35
CA THR A 106 10.13 -9.03 10.38
C THR A 106 9.13 -8.06 11.03
N SER A 107 9.56 -6.83 11.28
CA SER A 107 8.72 -5.77 11.83
C SER A 107 7.53 -5.41 10.92
N VAL A 108 7.68 -5.55 9.60
CA VAL A 108 6.58 -5.32 8.65
C VAL A 108 5.59 -6.47 8.69
N ILE A 109 6.06 -7.72 8.81
CA ILE A 109 5.20 -8.90 8.95
C ILE A 109 4.36 -8.83 10.24
N SER A 110 4.99 -8.47 11.36
CA SER A 110 4.26 -8.26 12.62
C SER A 110 3.20 -7.16 12.51
N LYS A 111 3.49 -6.06 11.79
CA LYS A 111 2.51 -5.00 11.51
C LYS A 111 1.38 -5.43 10.57
N LEU A 112 1.65 -6.34 9.64
CA LEU A 112 0.66 -6.92 8.74
C LEU A 112 -0.29 -7.86 9.50
N GLU A 113 0.24 -8.74 10.36
CA GLU A 113 -0.56 -9.64 11.19
C GLU A 113 -1.40 -8.91 12.25
N THR A 114 -0.97 -7.71 12.67
CA THR A 114 -1.74 -6.85 13.58
C THR A 114 -2.66 -5.86 12.87
N GLY A 115 -2.68 -5.84 11.53
CA GLY A 115 -3.53 -4.94 10.73
C GLY A 115 -3.14 -3.46 10.79
N LYS A 116 -1.98 -3.11 11.38
CA LYS A 116 -1.52 -1.71 11.49
C LYS A 116 -1.04 -1.13 10.16
N ILE A 117 -0.72 -1.98 9.20
CA ILE A 117 -0.24 -1.57 7.87
C ILE A 117 -0.99 -2.32 6.77
N SER A 118 -1.40 -1.58 5.75
CA SER A 118 -1.96 -2.13 4.52
C SER A 118 -0.83 -2.58 3.58
N PRO A 119 -0.89 -3.82 3.05
CA PRO A 119 0.10 -4.29 2.08
C PRO A 119 -0.07 -3.60 0.72
N ASN A 120 1.06 -3.20 0.12
CA ASN A 120 1.10 -2.79 -1.29
C ASN A 120 0.85 -4.02 -2.20
N ASN A 121 0.23 -3.85 -3.37
CA ASN A 121 0.02 -4.91 -4.37
C ASN A 121 1.25 -5.81 -4.59
N LYS A 122 2.46 -5.22 -4.64
CA LYS A 122 3.72 -6.01 -4.76
C LYS A 122 3.99 -6.92 -3.56
N LEU A 123 3.66 -6.46 -2.34
CA LEU A 123 3.78 -7.26 -1.12
C LEU A 123 2.70 -8.34 -1.07
N VAL A 124 1.48 -8.03 -1.54
CA VAL A 124 0.40 -9.02 -1.61
C VAL A 124 0.80 -10.19 -2.50
N SER A 125 1.27 -9.95 -3.73
CA SER A 125 1.71 -11.03 -4.63
C SER A 125 2.83 -11.89 -4.04
N LYS A 126 3.75 -11.28 -3.27
CA LYS A 126 4.81 -12.01 -2.56
C LYS A 126 4.27 -12.86 -1.42
N LEU A 127 3.30 -12.35 -0.67
CA LEU A 127 2.63 -13.10 0.39
C LEU A 127 1.83 -14.26 -0.19
N GLU A 128 1.13 -14.07 -1.29
CA GLU A 128 0.41 -15.13 -2.00
C GLU A 128 1.35 -16.25 -2.45
N TYR A 129 2.50 -15.91 -3.04
CA TYR A 129 3.50 -16.89 -3.42
C TYR A 129 4.15 -17.58 -2.20
N GLY A 130 4.49 -16.80 -1.17
CA GLY A 130 5.19 -17.30 0.01
C GLY A 130 4.34 -18.23 0.89
N LEU A 131 3.04 -17.90 1.03
CA LEU A 131 2.07 -18.60 1.89
C LEU A 131 1.14 -19.52 1.09
N LYS A 132 1.22 -19.53 -0.25
CA LYS A 132 0.30 -20.26 -1.16
C LYS A 132 -1.17 -19.95 -0.88
N LEU A 133 -1.46 -18.69 -0.52
CA LEU A 133 -2.81 -18.19 -0.28
C LEU A 133 -3.25 -17.29 -1.45
N LYS A 134 -4.56 -17.17 -1.64
CA LYS A 134 -5.17 -16.11 -2.45
C LYS A 134 -5.66 -15.02 -1.51
N LEU A 135 -4.96 -13.89 -1.49
CA LEU A 135 -5.30 -12.70 -0.70
C LEU A 135 -6.09 -11.68 -1.54
N LEU A 136 -6.08 -11.83 -2.87
CA LEU A 136 -6.95 -11.11 -3.77
C LEU A 136 -8.22 -11.92 -4.04
N ILE A 137 -9.37 -11.33 -3.74
CA ILE A 137 -10.65 -11.82 -4.22
C ILE A 137 -10.88 -11.14 -5.58
N PRO A 138 -11.02 -11.88 -6.70
CA PRO A 138 -11.59 -11.28 -7.89
C PRO A 138 -12.98 -10.77 -7.52
N ILE A 139 -13.32 -9.54 -7.89
CA ILE A 139 -14.67 -8.99 -7.69
C ILE A 139 -15.62 -9.76 -8.62
N SER A 140 -15.94 -10.99 -8.25
CA SER A 140 -17.20 -11.59 -8.64
C SER A 140 -18.25 -10.78 -7.88
N LYS A 141 -19.03 -10.00 -8.61
CA LYS A 141 -20.42 -9.82 -8.22
C LYS A 141 -20.97 -11.24 -8.05
N ASP A 142 -21.73 -11.47 -6.98
CA ASP A 142 -22.20 -12.78 -6.48
C ASP A 142 -21.14 -13.36 -5.52
N ASP A 143 -21.32 -13.39 -4.19
CA ASP A 143 -22.51 -13.82 -3.46
C ASP A 143 -22.71 -13.06 -2.14
N THR A 144 -23.95 -12.68 -1.89
CA THR A 144 -24.50 -12.32 -0.59
C THR A 144 -24.28 -13.43 0.45
N PRO A 145 -23.64 -13.16 1.61
CA PRO A 145 -23.75 -14.06 2.75
C PRO A 145 -24.89 -13.58 3.64
N SER A 146 -26.10 -14.04 3.36
CA SER A 146 -27.08 -14.24 4.43
C SER A 146 -28.10 -15.29 4.03
N VAL A 147 -27.67 -16.53 4.25
CA VAL A 147 -28.55 -17.66 4.44
C VAL A 147 -29.28 -17.43 5.77
N PHE A 148 -30.38 -16.67 5.75
CA PHE A 148 -31.44 -16.84 6.76
C PHE A 148 -32.36 -17.94 6.27
N SER A 149 -32.04 -19.17 6.68
CA SER A 149 -33.01 -20.24 6.77
C SER A 149 -34.22 -19.76 7.58
N LYS A 150 -35.38 -19.78 6.92
CA LYS A 150 -36.76 -19.67 7.44
C LYS A 150 -36.92 -19.65 8.97
N SER A 151 -37.47 -18.55 9.48
CA SER A 151 -38.56 -18.61 10.45
C SER A 151 -39.51 -17.46 10.14
N SER A 152 -40.54 -17.73 9.33
CA SER A 152 -41.74 -16.92 9.39
C SER A 152 -42.27 -17.08 10.82
N ASN A 153 -42.13 -16.04 11.63
CA ASN A 153 -42.87 -15.91 12.90
C ASN A 153 -44.37 -15.68 12.60
N HIS A 154 -44.97 -16.50 11.75
CA HIS A 154 -46.41 -16.62 11.69
C HIS A 154 -46.77 -17.65 12.75
N ALA A 155 -47.09 -17.14 13.95
CA ALA A 155 -47.80 -17.94 14.92
C ALA A 155 -49.05 -18.49 14.21
N LEU A 156 -49.13 -19.81 14.05
CA LEU A 156 -50.33 -20.46 13.57
C LEU A 156 -51.43 -20.13 14.58
N THR A 157 -52.35 -19.27 14.18
CA THR A 157 -53.49 -18.90 15.03
C THR A 157 -54.61 -19.91 14.79
N MET A 158 -55.50 -20.09 15.77
CA MET A 158 -56.65 -20.99 15.62
C MET A 158 -57.55 -20.68 14.41
N GLY A 159 -57.42 -19.49 13.80
CA GLY A 159 -58.13 -19.12 12.58
C GLY A 159 -57.66 -19.83 11.30
N ASP A 160 -56.42 -20.33 11.27
CA ASP A 160 -55.84 -20.94 10.05
C ASP A 160 -56.33 -22.38 9.80
N LEU A 161 -57.00 -23.00 10.76
CA LEU A 161 -57.52 -24.37 10.65
C LEU A 161 -58.85 -24.47 9.88
N ILE A 162 -59.53 -23.35 9.59
CA ILE A 162 -60.89 -23.36 9.01
C ILE A 162 -60.89 -23.42 7.47
N ILE A 163 -59.73 -23.23 6.82
CA ILE A 163 -59.63 -23.18 5.35
C ILE A 163 -59.36 -24.57 4.74
N LEU A 164 -58.92 -25.55 5.53
CA LEU A 164 -58.54 -26.88 5.03
C LEU A 164 -59.72 -27.86 4.85
N ASN A 165 -60.92 -27.52 5.31
CA ASN A 165 -62.10 -28.40 5.25
C ASN A 165 -63.24 -27.85 4.38
N LYS A 166 -62.94 -27.12 3.30
CA LYS A 166 -63.95 -26.67 2.31
C LYS A 166 -63.63 -27.10 0.88
N LYS A 167 -63.44 -28.40 0.74
CA LYS A 167 -63.54 -29.24 -0.46
C LYS A 167 -63.48 -30.63 0.17
N ASP A 168 -64.59 -31.18 0.64
CA ASP A 168 -65.56 -31.84 -0.21
C ASP A 168 -66.96 -31.83 0.44
N GLY A 169 -68.01 -31.73 -0.37
CA GLY A 169 -69.35 -32.18 0.01
C GLY A 169 -70.41 -31.10 0.28
N GLU A 170 -71.38 -31.05 -0.63
CA GLU A 170 -72.82 -30.84 -0.40
C GLU A 170 -73.41 -29.42 -0.57
N GLU A 171 -74.30 -29.34 -1.57
CA GLU A 171 -75.25 -28.27 -1.85
C GLU A 171 -76.17 -27.95 -0.67
N PRO A 172 -76.79 -26.76 -0.66
CA PRO A 172 -78.24 -26.77 -0.54
C PRO A 172 -78.95 -25.79 -1.48
N THR A 173 -79.83 -26.39 -2.29
CA THR A 173 -81.23 -26.03 -2.55
C THR A 173 -81.63 -24.54 -2.66
N GLU A 174 -82.15 -24.24 -3.85
CA GLU A 174 -83.01 -23.09 -4.16
C GLU A 174 -84.07 -22.84 -3.07
N ARG A 175 -84.23 -21.57 -2.69
CA ARG A 175 -85.52 -21.03 -2.25
C ARG A 175 -85.79 -19.72 -2.98
N LYS A 176 -86.91 -19.71 -3.70
CA LYS A 176 -87.52 -18.56 -4.38
C LYS A 176 -88.60 -17.94 -3.49
N ALA A 177 -88.80 -16.63 -3.72
CA ALA A 177 -89.92 -15.75 -3.32
C ALA A 177 -89.98 -15.34 -1.83
N SER A 178 -90.30 -14.10 -1.46
CA SER A 178 -91.11 -13.05 -2.13
C SER A 178 -90.50 -11.65 -2.00
#